data_AF-A0A6G3CZI5-F1
#
_entry.id   AF-A0A6G3CZI5-F1
#
_cell.length_a   1.000
_cell.length_b   1.000
_cell.length_c   1.000
_cell.angle_alpha   90.00
_cell.angle_beta   90.00
_cell.angle_gamma   90.00
#
_symmetry.space_group_name_H-M   'P 1'
#
loop_
_entity.id
_entity.type
_entity.pdbx_description
1 polymer ?
#
loop_
_entity_poly.entity_id
_entity_poly.type
_entity_poly.pdbx_seq_one_letter_code
_entity_poly.pdbx_strand_id
1 'polypeptide(L)'
;MAALRAAGCVFAEDEAALILTAARSAAELTALVDRRVTGLPLELVLGWAGFRGLRVAVAPGVFVPRRRTEFLVAEALAHAPHANVVVDLCCGSGAVGAALAAALDRPE
;
A
#
# COMPACT_ATOMS: atom_id res chain seq x y z
N MET A 1 -18.79 -5.04 -8.10
CA MET A 1 -18.71 -6.24 -7.24
C MET A 1 -18.84 -7.53 -8.04
N ALA A 2 -19.92 -7.75 -8.81
CA ALA A 2 -20.12 -8.99 -9.59
C ALA A 2 -18.93 -9.38 -10.48
N ALA A 3 -18.34 -8.42 -11.21
CA ALA A 3 -17.16 -8.66 -12.04
C ALA A 3 -15.94 -9.15 -11.24
N LEU A 4 -15.66 -8.53 -10.08
CA LEU A 4 -14.54 -8.91 -9.21
C LEU A 4 -14.73 -10.32 -8.62
N ARG A 5 -15.97 -10.66 -8.21
CA ARG A 5 -16.31 -12.02 -7.75
C ARG A 5 -16.11 -13.05 -8.85
N ALA A 6 -16.59 -12.76 -10.06
CA ALA A 6 -16.45 -13.66 -11.21
C ALA A 6 -14.97 -13.87 -11.58
N ALA A 7 -14.12 -12.86 -11.38
CA ALA A 7 -12.67 -12.95 -11.55
C ALA A 7 -11.94 -13.66 -10.38
N GLY A 8 -12.66 -14.14 -9.36
CA GLY A 8 -12.06 -14.86 -8.22
C GLY A 8 -11.43 -13.97 -7.15
N CYS A 9 -11.75 -12.67 -7.11
CA CYS A 9 -11.27 -11.80 -6.04
C CYS A 9 -11.93 -12.20 -4.70
N VAL A 10 -11.11 -12.61 -3.74
CA VAL A 10 -11.57 -13.13 -2.43
C VAL A 10 -12.30 -12.06 -1.61
N PHE A 11 -11.84 -10.81 -1.67
CA PHE A 11 -12.41 -9.67 -0.93
C PHE A 11 -13.12 -8.69 -1.87
N ALA A 12 -13.91 -9.20 -2.81
CA ALA A 12 -14.47 -8.42 -3.92
C ALA A 12 -15.23 -7.15 -3.48
N GLU A 13 -15.92 -7.17 -2.33
CA GLU A 13 -16.66 -6.02 -1.78
C GLU A 13 -15.71 -4.93 -1.30
N ASP A 14 -14.72 -5.30 -0.49
CA ASP A 14 -13.74 -4.37 0.06
C ASP A 14 -12.90 -3.74 -1.06
N GLU A 15 -12.47 -4.56 -2.03
CA GLU A 15 -11.77 -4.10 -3.21
C GLU A 15 -12.64 -3.14 -4.06
N ALA A 16 -13.93 -3.45 -4.24
CA ALA A 16 -14.85 -2.58 -4.95
C ALA A 16 -15.01 -1.22 -4.26
N ALA A 17 -15.12 -1.20 -2.92
CA ALA A 17 -15.23 0.04 -2.16
C ALA A 17 -13.99 0.93 -2.34
N LEU A 18 -12.79 0.34 -2.33
CA LEU A 18 -11.54 1.05 -2.58
C LEU A 18 -11.48 1.61 -4.01
N ILE A 19 -11.83 0.79 -5.01
CA ILE A 19 -11.84 1.21 -6.41
C ILE A 19 -12.86 2.33 -6.66
N LEU A 20 -14.05 2.24 -6.07
CA LEU A 20 -15.07 3.29 -6.14
C LEU A 20 -14.61 4.60 -5.52
N THR A 21 -13.89 4.52 -4.39
CA THR A 21 -13.34 5.71 -3.73
C THR A 21 -12.19 6.34 -4.52
N ALA A 22 -11.44 5.54 -5.28
CA ALA A 22 -10.30 6.01 -6.06
C ALA A 22 -10.70 6.62 -7.42
N ALA A 23 -11.76 6.11 -8.04
CA ALA A 23 -12.20 6.57 -9.35
C ALA A 23 -12.84 7.97 -9.29
N ARG A 24 -12.46 8.86 -10.23
CA ARG A 24 -13.02 10.23 -10.33
C ARG A 24 -14.11 10.34 -11.39
N SER A 25 -14.30 9.30 -12.19
CA SER A 25 -15.35 9.24 -13.22
C SER A 25 -15.78 7.80 -13.49
N ALA A 26 -16.92 7.62 -14.14
CA ALA A 26 -17.38 6.30 -14.56
C ALA A 26 -16.40 5.59 -15.52
N ALA A 27 -15.75 6.35 -16.42
CA ALA A 27 -14.76 5.78 -17.34
C ALA A 27 -13.50 5.30 -16.60
N GLU A 28 -13.01 6.08 -15.63
CA GLU A 28 -11.88 5.68 -14.79
C GLU A 28 -12.24 4.47 -13.92
N LEU A 29 -13.45 4.43 -13.38
CA LEU A 29 -13.96 3.28 -12.62
C LEU A 29 -13.92 2.00 -13.45
N THR A 30 -14.46 2.03 -14.67
CA THR A 30 -14.42 0.88 -15.59
C THR A 30 -12.99 0.45 -15.86
N ALA A 31 -12.09 1.38 -16.18
CA ALA A 31 -10.69 1.07 -16.44
C ALA A 31 -9.96 0.44 -15.23
N LEU A 32 -10.26 0.88 -14.00
CA LEU A 32 -9.69 0.30 -12.78
C LEU A 32 -10.22 -1.12 -12.54
N VAL A 33 -11.52 -1.35 -12.74
CA VAL A 33 -12.12 -2.68 -12.62
C VAL A 33 -11.53 -3.63 -13.66
N ASP A 34 -11.42 -3.19 -14.92
CA ASP A 34 -10.86 -3.99 -16.01
C ASP A 34 -9.44 -4.45 -15.70
N ARG A 35 -8.57 -3.53 -15.27
CA ARG A 35 -7.21 -3.86 -14.82
C ARG A 35 -7.21 -4.85 -13.66
N ARG A 36 -8.13 -4.71 -12.71
CA ARG A 36 -8.19 -5.60 -11.56
C ARG A 36 -8.60 -7.02 -11.96
N VAL A 37 -9.61 -7.17 -12.82
CA VAL A 37 -10.11 -8.48 -13.26
C VAL A 37 -9.15 -9.22 -14.19
N THR A 38 -8.21 -8.53 -14.85
CA THR A 38 -7.10 -9.18 -15.58
C THR A 38 -6.02 -9.76 -14.67
N GLY A 39 -6.17 -9.64 -13.35
CA GLY A 39 -5.23 -10.18 -12.36
C GLY A 39 -4.15 -9.21 -11.90
N LEU A 40 -4.23 -7.92 -12.25
CA LEU A 40 -3.30 -6.93 -11.70
C LEU A 40 -3.53 -6.81 -10.19
N PRO A 41 -2.47 -6.75 -9.35
CA PRO A 41 -2.60 -6.50 -7.92
C PRO A 41 -3.38 -5.21 -7.65
N LEU A 42 -4.26 -5.24 -6.64
CA LEU A 42 -5.11 -4.10 -6.29
C LEU A 42 -4.29 -2.84 -6.03
N GLU A 43 -3.15 -2.95 -5.35
CA GLU A 43 -2.29 -1.82 -5.00
C GLU A 43 -1.72 -1.14 -6.25
N LEU A 44 -1.44 -1.91 -7.31
CA LEU A 44 -1.02 -1.34 -8.60
C LEU A 44 -2.20 -0.76 -9.39
N VAL A 45 -3.41 -1.30 -9.20
CA VAL A 45 -4.64 -0.69 -9.75
C VAL A 45 -4.86 0.69 -9.11
N LEU A 46 -4.78 0.77 -7.78
CA LEU A 46 -4.99 1.98 -6.99
C LEU A 46 -3.80 2.97 -7.03
N GLY A 47 -2.59 2.48 -7.34
CA GLY A 47 -1.34 3.26 -7.33
C GLY A 47 -0.75 3.47 -5.93
N TRP A 48 -1.30 2.82 -4.91
CA TRP A 48 -0.81 2.90 -3.53
C TRP A 48 -1.15 1.63 -2.74
N ALA A 49 -0.40 1.42 -1.66
CA ALA A 49 -0.64 0.37 -0.67
C ALA A 49 -0.78 0.98 0.72
N GLY A 50 -1.65 0.41 1.55
CA GLY A 50 -1.73 0.77 2.96
C GLY A 50 -0.57 0.15 3.75
N PHE A 51 0.12 0.95 4.57
CA PHE A 51 1.20 0.47 5.44
C PHE A 51 1.29 1.34 6.70
N ARG A 52 1.10 0.76 7.90
CA ARG A 52 1.15 1.50 9.19
C ARG A 52 0.26 2.76 9.21
N GLY A 53 -0.92 2.70 8.58
CA GLY A 53 -1.83 3.84 8.47
C GLY A 53 -1.48 4.87 7.39
N LEU A 54 -0.34 4.72 6.70
CA LEU A 54 0.07 5.55 5.58
C LEU A 54 -0.42 4.97 4.25
N ARG A 55 -0.63 5.84 3.26
CA ARG A 55 -0.78 5.45 1.85
C ARG A 55 0.57 5.62 1.17
N VAL A 56 1.24 4.50 0.89
CA VAL A 56 2.55 4.48 0.23
C VAL A 56 2.34 4.30 -1.26
N ALA A 57 2.88 5.21 -2.07
CA ALA A 57 2.78 5.13 -3.52
C ALA A 57 3.50 3.86 -4.04
N VAL A 58 2.89 3.18 -5.00
CA VAL A 58 3.49 2.00 -5.66
C VAL A 58 3.28 2.07 -7.16
N ALA A 59 4.21 1.51 -7.90
CA ALA A 59 4.19 1.42 -9.36
C ALA A 59 4.71 0.04 -9.80
N PRO A 60 4.47 -0.37 -11.06
CA PRO A 60 5.05 -1.60 -11.60
C PRO A 60 6.56 -1.65 -11.37
N GLY A 61 7.07 -2.80 -10.89
CA GLY A 61 8.47 -2.98 -10.52
C GLY A 61 8.83 -2.57 -9.08
N VAL A 62 7.96 -1.83 -8.39
CA VAL A 62 8.13 -1.51 -6.96
C VAL A 62 7.51 -2.62 -6.11
N PHE A 63 8.26 -3.11 -5.11
CA PHE A 63 7.74 -4.10 -4.18
C PHE A 63 6.62 -3.50 -3.31
N VAL A 64 5.42 -4.07 -3.44
CA VAL A 64 4.26 -3.66 -2.65
C VAL A 64 4.51 -3.98 -1.17
N PRO A 65 4.41 -2.99 -0.26
CA PRO A 65 4.58 -3.20 1.19
C PRO A 65 3.72 -4.35 1.72
N ARG A 66 4.27 -5.15 2.64
CA ARG A 66 3.57 -6.30 3.22
C ARG A 66 3.23 -6.03 4.67
N ARG A 67 2.05 -6.45 5.12
CA ARG A 67 1.63 -6.35 6.53
C ARG A 67 2.67 -6.94 7.50
N ARG A 68 3.31 -8.06 7.14
CA ARG A 68 4.37 -8.66 7.97
C ARG A 68 5.58 -7.73 8.20
N THR A 69 5.85 -6.80 7.28
CA THR A 69 6.95 -5.83 7.39
C THR A 69 6.64 -4.75 8.44
N GLU A 70 5.38 -4.56 8.84
CA GLU A 70 5.02 -3.63 9.92
C GLU A 70 5.62 -4.05 11.27
N PHE A 71 5.85 -5.35 11.45
CA PHE A 71 6.53 -5.87 12.64
C PHE A 71 7.95 -5.31 12.78
N LEU A 72 8.70 -5.19 11.67
CA LEU A 72 10.05 -4.62 11.68
C LEU A 72 10.05 -3.16 12.16
N VAL A 73 9.05 -2.38 11.76
CA VAL A 73 8.88 -0.99 12.22
C VAL A 73 8.64 -0.95 13.72
N ALA A 74 7.79 -1.84 14.25
CA ALA A 74 7.51 -1.91 15.68
C ALA A 74 8.76 -2.27 16.49
N GLU A 75 9.53 -3.27 16.03
CA GLU A 75 10.78 -3.67 16.68
C GLU A 75 11.82 -2.54 16.67
N ALA A 76 11.99 -1.84 15.54
CA ALA A 76 12.93 -0.72 15.45
C ALA A 76 12.59 0.40 16.44
N LEU A 77 11.30 0.76 16.56
CA LEU A 77 10.84 1.77 17.53
C LEU A 77 11.02 1.33 18.98
N ALA A 78 10.83 0.04 19.28
CA ALA A 78 11.04 -0.49 20.63
C ALA A 78 12.53 -0.47 21.04
N HIS A 79 13.44 -0.75 20.09
CA HIS A 79 14.87 -0.81 20.36
C HIS A 79 15.54 0.58 20.36
N ALA A 80 15.06 1.50 19.54
CA ALA A 80 15.64 2.83 19.39
C ALA A 80 14.55 3.94 19.31
N PRO A 81 13.79 4.16 20.39
CA PRO A 81 12.66 5.11 20.40
C PRO A 81 13.07 6.58 20.23
N HIS A 82 14.37 6.88 20.33
CA HIS A 82 14.94 8.22 20.20
C HIS A 82 16.00 8.30 19.10
N ALA A 83 15.92 7.41 18.10
CA ALA A 83 16.83 7.46 16.96
C ALA A 83 16.64 8.78 16.20
N ASN A 84 17.73 9.52 16.02
CA ASN A 84 17.73 10.77 15.25
C ASN A 84 18.10 10.58 13.78
N VAL A 85 18.73 9.44 13.44
CA VAL A 85 19.16 9.09 12.08
C VAL A 85 18.80 7.63 11.83
N VAL A 86 18.16 7.35 10.69
CA VAL A 86 17.74 5.98 10.31
C VAL A 86 18.12 5.70 8.86
N VAL A 87 18.69 4.52 8.60
CA VAL A 87 19.00 4.07 7.23
C VAL A 87 18.11 2.87 6.86
N ASP A 88 17.23 3.06 5.88
CA ASP A 88 16.40 2.01 5.27
C ASP A 88 17.11 1.43 4.05
N LEU A 89 17.89 0.38 4.24
CA LEU A 89 18.64 -0.28 3.16
C LEU A 89 17.69 -1.09 2.28
N CYS A 90 17.85 -0.93 0.95
CA CYS A 90 16.95 -1.55 -0.04
C CYS A 90 15.49 -1.13 0.13
N CYS A 91 15.26 0.16 0.44
CA CYS A 91 13.96 0.71 0.87
C CYS A 91 12.80 0.43 -0.09
N GLY A 92 13.06 0.17 -1.38
CA GLY A 92 12.01 -0.12 -2.37
C GLY A 92 11.01 1.02 -2.45
N SER A 93 9.77 0.79 -2.02
CA SER A 93 8.71 1.81 -1.92
C SER A 93 8.95 2.86 -0.83
N GLY A 94 9.96 2.68 0.03
CA GLY A 94 10.26 3.57 1.16
C GLY A 94 9.29 3.42 2.33
N ALA A 95 8.48 2.35 2.37
CA ALA A 95 7.41 2.20 3.34
C ALA A 95 7.90 2.13 4.79
N VAL A 96 9.03 1.46 5.04
CA VAL A 96 9.61 1.32 6.39
C VAL A 96 10.16 2.67 6.84
N GLY A 97 11.02 3.31 6.04
CA GLY A 97 11.51 4.66 6.32
C GLY A 97 10.40 5.68 6.56
N ALA A 98 9.37 5.71 5.71
CA ALA A 98 8.23 6.61 5.89
C ALA A 98 7.46 6.36 7.20
N ALA A 99 7.26 5.10 7.56
CA ALA A 99 6.57 4.74 8.81
C ALA A 99 7.41 5.09 10.05
N LEU A 100 8.73 4.96 9.99
CA LEU A 100 9.64 5.36 11.07
C LEU A 100 9.70 6.89 11.19
N ALA A 101 9.82 7.62 10.08
CA ALA A 101 9.84 9.08 10.07
C ALA A 101 8.52 9.72 10.56
N ALA A 102 7.40 9.01 10.41
CA ALA A 102 6.11 9.45 10.95
C ALA A 102 5.95 9.14 12.45
N ALA A 103 6.70 8.18 12.99
CA ALA A 103 6.57 7.70 14.37
C ALA A 103 7.64 8.27 15.31
N LEU A 104 8.84 8.49 14.80
CA LEU A 104 9.92 9.25 15.43
C LEU A 104 9.73 10.71 15.01
N ASP A 105 10.00 11.69 15.88
CA ASP A 105 9.78 13.13 15.62
C ASP A 105 10.69 13.68 14.48
N ARG A 106 10.44 13.23 13.25
CA ARG A 106 11.16 13.54 12.00
C ARG A 106 12.69 13.36 12.11
N PRO A 107 13.18 12.12 12.31
CA PRO A 107 14.60 11.79 12.16
C PRO A 107 15.11 12.12 10.76
N GLU A 108 16.40 12.42 10.66
CA GLU A 108 17.13 12.62 9.39
C GLU A 108 17.38 11.30 8.64
#